data_AF-Q6TEC3-F1
#
_entry.id   AF-Q6TEC3-F1
#
_cell.length_a   1.000
_cell.length_b   1.000
_cell.length_c   1.000
_cell.angle_alpha   90.00
_cell.angle_beta   90.00
_cell.angle_gamma   90.00
#
_symmetry.space_group_name_H-M   'P 1'
#
loop_
_entity.id
_entity.type
_entity.pdbx_description
1 polymer ?
#
loop_
_entity_poly.entity_id
_entity_poly.type
_entity_poly.pdbx_seq_one_letter_code
_entity_poly.pdbx_strand_id
1 'polypeptide(L)'
;DDEMLVDGFRRCEKWMRSDIVDSKGSKTTSWFKRFIGREQKPEVTWPFPFAEGRMFVLTLRAGVDGYHVNVGGRHMTSFPYRTGFTLEDATGLAVKGDLDVHSVFATSLPTSHPSFSPQRVLEMSETWKASALPEDTIKLFIGVLSASNHFAERMAVRKTWMQAAEIKSSDVVVRFFVAMNPRKEVNAVLRKEAAYFGDIVILPFMDRYELVVLKTIAICEFGTKNVTAAYIMKCDDDTFIRVGHCPEGN
;
A
#
# COMPACT_ATOMS: atom_id res chain seq x y z
N ASP A 1 2.67 -20.64 -14.71
CA ASP A 1 1.51 -20.54 -13.79
C ASP A 1 1.81 -19.72 -12.54
N ASP A 2 2.48 -18.57 -12.67
CA ASP A 2 2.78 -17.68 -11.54
C ASP A 2 1.54 -16.95 -11.00
N GLU A 3 0.45 -16.91 -11.79
CA GLU A 3 -0.85 -16.33 -11.39
C GLU A 3 -1.51 -17.06 -10.20
N MET A 4 -1.06 -18.28 -9.85
CA MET A 4 -1.58 -19.04 -8.71
C MET A 4 -0.76 -18.90 -7.42
N LEU A 5 0.27 -18.05 -7.42
CA LEU A 5 1.14 -17.83 -6.28
C LEU A 5 0.86 -16.47 -5.60
N VAL A 6 1.31 -16.34 -4.36
CA VAL A 6 1.38 -15.11 -3.55
C VAL A 6 2.71 -15.18 -2.83
N ASP A 7 3.61 -14.24 -3.07
CA ASP A 7 5.00 -14.28 -2.56
C ASP A 7 5.73 -15.61 -2.85
N GLY A 8 5.46 -16.22 -4.01
CA GLY A 8 6.00 -17.53 -4.38
C GLY A 8 5.34 -18.73 -3.68
N PHE A 9 4.37 -18.51 -2.78
CA PHE A 9 3.61 -19.55 -2.10
C PHE A 9 2.27 -19.83 -2.77
N ARG A 10 1.80 -21.08 -2.72
CA ARG A 10 0.54 -21.49 -3.36
C ARG A 10 -0.68 -20.89 -2.66
N ARG A 11 -1.70 -20.51 -3.43
CA ARG A 11 -2.99 -20.12 -2.85
C ARG A 11 -3.70 -21.26 -2.13
N CYS A 12 -3.53 -22.51 -2.56
CA CYS A 12 -4.09 -23.67 -1.88
C CYS A 12 -3.24 -24.92 -2.17
N GLU A 13 -2.87 -25.68 -1.13
CA GLU A 13 -2.34 -27.04 -1.31
C GLU A 13 -3.47 -28.04 -1.58
N LYS A 14 -3.19 -29.11 -2.34
CA LYS A 14 -4.17 -30.20 -2.57
C LYS A 14 -4.15 -31.16 -1.39
N TRP A 15 -5.32 -31.41 -0.78
CA TRP A 15 -5.49 -32.29 0.37
C TRP A 15 -6.39 -33.48 0.01
N MET A 16 -6.09 -34.67 0.56
CA MET A 16 -7.02 -35.81 0.48
C MET A 16 -8.13 -35.64 1.51
N ARG A 17 -9.39 -35.74 1.07
CA ARG A 17 -10.57 -35.81 1.95
C ARG A 17 -10.97 -37.27 2.03
N SER A 18 -10.87 -37.89 3.21
CA SER A 18 -11.08 -39.34 3.41
C SER A 18 -12.54 -39.79 3.42
N ASP A 19 -13.51 -38.90 3.17
CA ASP A 19 -14.92 -39.20 3.46
C ASP A 19 -15.76 -39.49 2.20
N ILE A 20 -15.19 -40.20 1.22
CA ILE A 20 -15.98 -40.77 0.12
C ILE A 20 -15.85 -42.29 0.19
N VAL A 21 -16.93 -42.92 0.65
CA VAL A 21 -17.18 -44.35 0.53
C VAL A 21 -17.23 -44.68 -0.97
N ASP A 22 -16.17 -45.29 -1.49
CA ASP A 22 -16.07 -45.69 -2.90
C ASP A 22 -17.15 -46.72 -3.24
N SER A 23 -18.18 -46.28 -3.95
CA SER A 23 -19.17 -47.14 -4.56
C SER A 23 -18.70 -47.52 -5.97
N LYS A 24 -18.11 -48.73 -6.07
CA LYS A 24 -17.99 -49.60 -7.25
C LYS A 24 -17.84 -48.90 -8.63
N GLY A 25 -16.58 -48.68 -9.03
CA GLY A 25 -16.20 -48.39 -10.41
C GLY A 25 -16.09 -49.65 -11.28
N SER A 26 -16.85 -49.67 -12.37
CA SER A 26 -16.89 -50.68 -13.43
C SER A 26 -15.53 -50.93 -14.08
N LYS A 27 -15.22 -52.22 -14.31
CA LYS A 27 -14.02 -52.70 -15.01
C LYS A 27 -14.13 -52.41 -16.51
N THR A 28 -13.29 -51.54 -17.07
CA THR A 28 -12.71 -51.72 -18.43
C THR A 28 -11.56 -50.74 -18.66
N THR A 29 -10.55 -51.18 -19.45
CA THR A 29 -9.40 -50.43 -20.00
C THR A 29 -8.15 -50.24 -19.12
N SER A 30 -7.57 -51.34 -18.64
CA SER A 30 -6.24 -51.34 -17.99
C SER A 30 -5.04 -51.41 -18.95
N TRP A 31 -5.21 -51.65 -20.26
CA TRP A 31 -4.06 -51.93 -21.15
C TRP A 31 -3.63 -50.75 -22.06
N PHE A 32 -4.50 -49.77 -22.31
CA PHE A 32 -4.20 -48.65 -23.21
C PHE A 32 -3.34 -47.52 -22.60
N LYS A 33 -3.01 -47.56 -21.30
CA LYS A 33 -2.14 -46.56 -20.66
C LYS A 33 -0.65 -46.88 -20.71
N ARG A 34 -0.24 -47.99 -21.33
CA ARG A 34 1.18 -48.41 -21.37
C ARG A 34 2.04 -47.76 -22.46
N PHE A 35 1.47 -46.94 -23.36
CA PHE A 35 2.18 -46.40 -24.53
C PHE A 35 2.30 -44.88 -24.61
N ILE A 36 1.96 -44.13 -23.55
CA ILE A 36 2.19 -42.69 -23.51
C ILE A 36 3.00 -42.37 -22.26
N GLY A 37 4.30 -42.16 -22.45
CA GLY A 37 5.19 -41.61 -21.43
C GLY A 37 4.65 -40.27 -20.98
N ARG A 38 4.14 -40.22 -19.74
CA ARG A 38 3.75 -39.00 -19.05
C ARG A 38 4.62 -38.93 -17.80
N GLU A 39 5.37 -37.85 -17.64
CA GLU A 39 5.93 -37.47 -16.34
C GLU A 39 4.76 -37.34 -15.36
N GLN A 40 4.55 -38.37 -14.54
CA GLN A 40 3.78 -38.20 -13.31
C GLN A 40 4.75 -37.62 -12.29
N LYS A 41 4.83 -36.29 -12.21
CA LYS A 41 5.26 -35.67 -10.95
C LYS A 41 4.30 -36.20 -9.89
N PRO A 42 4.77 -36.89 -8.83
CA PRO A 42 3.88 -37.36 -7.79
C PRO A 42 3.20 -36.13 -7.19
N GLU A 43 1.88 -36.07 -7.36
CA GLU A 43 1.06 -35.03 -6.76
C GLU A 43 1.06 -35.31 -5.25
N VAL A 44 1.95 -34.63 -4.51
CA VAL A 44 2.11 -34.85 -3.08
C VAL A 44 0.85 -34.37 -2.37
N THR A 45 -0.08 -35.28 -2.12
CA THR A 45 -1.31 -35.02 -1.38
C THR A 45 -1.10 -35.37 0.08
N TRP A 46 -1.44 -34.43 0.95
CA TRP A 46 -1.18 -34.56 2.38
C TRP A 46 -2.48 -34.74 3.18
N PRO A 47 -2.42 -35.35 4.38
CA PRO A 47 -3.57 -35.44 5.26
C PRO A 47 -3.93 -34.05 5.80
N PHE A 48 -5.22 -33.77 5.91
CA PHE A 48 -5.72 -32.51 6.45
C PHE A 48 -5.17 -32.28 7.88
N PRO A 49 -4.62 -31.09 8.21
CA PRO A 49 -3.82 -30.91 9.42
C PRO A 49 -4.62 -30.71 10.70
N PHE A 50 -5.95 -30.58 10.60
CA PHE A 50 -6.83 -30.41 11.75
C PHE A 50 -7.57 -31.71 12.05
N ALA A 51 -7.62 -32.07 13.33
CA ALA A 51 -8.41 -33.19 13.84
C ALA A 51 -8.94 -32.85 15.23
N GLU A 52 -10.15 -33.30 15.54
CA GLU A 52 -10.79 -33.10 16.83
C GLU A 52 -9.92 -33.66 17.97
N GLY A 53 -9.86 -32.93 19.08
CA GLY A 53 -9.05 -33.30 20.25
C GLY A 53 -7.54 -33.18 20.07
N ARG A 54 -7.03 -32.66 18.93
CA ARG A 54 -5.60 -32.44 18.71
C ARG A 54 -5.22 -30.96 18.78
N MET A 55 -4.13 -30.68 19.48
CA MET A 55 -3.52 -29.34 19.52
C MET A 55 -2.88 -29.01 18.17
N PHE A 56 -3.00 -27.76 17.75
CA PHE A 56 -2.30 -27.22 16.59
C PHE A 56 -1.74 -25.84 16.90
N VAL A 57 -0.71 -25.45 16.14
CA VAL A 57 -0.19 -24.08 16.13
C VAL A 57 -0.52 -23.49 14.78
N LEU A 58 -1.32 -22.42 14.75
CA LEU A 58 -1.62 -21.66 13.55
C LEU A 58 -0.80 -20.37 13.56
N THR A 59 -0.10 -20.12 12.47
CA THR A 59 0.67 -18.89 12.25
C THR A 59 0.10 -18.16 11.06
N LEU A 60 -0.37 -16.94 11.29
CA LEU A 60 -0.76 -16.00 10.24
C LEU A 60 0.38 -15.00 10.04
N ARG A 61 0.91 -14.92 8.82
CA ARG A 61 1.97 -13.98 8.45
C ARG A 61 1.48 -13.02 7.38
N ALA A 62 1.80 -11.74 7.53
CA ALA A 62 1.72 -10.76 6.46
C ALA A 62 3.01 -10.80 5.62
N GLY A 63 2.86 -11.10 4.33
CA GLY A 63 3.91 -11.06 3.31
C GLY A 63 3.96 -9.72 2.56
N VAL A 64 4.50 -9.73 1.35
CA VAL A 64 4.57 -8.53 0.49
C VAL A 64 3.30 -8.41 -0.33
N ASP A 65 2.81 -9.53 -0.88
CA ASP A 65 1.64 -9.57 -1.76
C ASP A 65 0.40 -10.14 -1.06
N GLY A 66 0.52 -10.72 0.14
CA GLY A 66 -0.65 -11.23 0.85
C GLY A 66 -0.41 -11.87 2.21
N TYR A 67 -1.45 -12.55 2.70
CA TYR A 67 -1.41 -13.30 3.95
C TYR A 67 -1.04 -14.76 3.70
N HIS A 68 -0.21 -15.32 4.59
CA HIS A 68 0.17 -16.72 4.56
C HIS A 68 -0.28 -17.41 5.85
N VAL A 69 -0.90 -18.57 5.69
CA VAL A 69 -1.35 -19.41 6.81
C VAL A 69 -0.47 -20.63 6.87
N ASN A 70 0.17 -20.84 8.02
CA ASN A 70 0.93 -22.04 8.33
C ASN A 70 0.28 -22.77 9.51
N VAL A 71 0.32 -24.11 9.49
CA VAL A 71 -0.11 -24.96 10.59
C VAL A 71 1.02 -25.93 10.95
N GLY A 72 1.41 -25.96 12.22
CA GLY A 72 2.52 -26.81 12.69
C GLY A 72 3.85 -26.52 11.99
N GLY A 73 4.09 -25.26 11.59
CA GLY A 73 5.30 -24.84 10.87
C GLY A 73 5.25 -25.08 9.35
N ARG A 74 4.15 -25.62 8.82
CA ARG A 74 4.00 -25.91 7.40
C ARG A 74 3.01 -24.98 6.73
N HIS A 75 3.35 -24.50 5.53
CA HIS A 75 2.44 -23.70 4.70
C HIS A 75 1.19 -24.46 4.29
N MET A 76 0.04 -23.80 4.40
CA MET A 76 -1.26 -24.34 4.02
C MET A 76 -1.87 -23.62 2.82
N THR A 77 -1.90 -22.30 2.89
CA THR A 77 -2.62 -21.45 1.93
C THR A 77 -2.12 -20.02 2.02
N SER A 78 -2.22 -19.30 0.91
CA SER A 78 -1.94 -17.88 0.81
C SER A 78 -3.12 -17.14 0.21
N PHE A 79 -3.38 -15.94 0.71
CA PHE A 79 -4.43 -15.05 0.23
C PHE A 79 -3.81 -13.73 -0.22
N PRO A 80 -3.97 -13.31 -1.49
CA PRO A 80 -3.48 -12.00 -1.91
C PRO A 80 -4.21 -10.89 -1.14
N TYR A 81 -3.56 -9.74 -0.98
CA TYR A 81 -4.23 -8.58 -0.41
C TYR A 81 -5.45 -8.19 -1.24
N ARG A 82 -6.54 -7.83 -0.55
CA ARG A 82 -7.74 -7.33 -1.21
C ARG A 82 -7.50 -5.88 -1.61
N THR A 83 -7.86 -5.55 -2.85
CA THR A 83 -7.84 -4.17 -3.34
C THR A 83 -8.61 -3.25 -2.40
N GLY A 84 -7.95 -2.18 -1.94
CA GLY A 84 -8.53 -1.19 -1.03
C GLY A 84 -8.31 -1.45 0.46
N PHE A 85 -7.54 -2.49 0.82
CA PHE A 85 -7.08 -2.72 2.19
C PHE A 85 -5.55 -2.76 2.24
N THR A 86 -4.97 -1.91 3.07
CA THR A 86 -3.55 -1.94 3.43
C THR A 86 -3.39 -2.73 4.74
N LEU A 87 -2.20 -3.27 4.99
CA LEU A 87 -1.90 -3.95 6.26
C LEU A 87 -2.18 -3.07 7.48
N GLU A 88 -1.93 -1.77 7.34
CA GLU A 88 -2.15 -0.76 8.37
C GLU A 88 -3.63 -0.59 8.75
N ASP A 89 -4.55 -1.05 7.90
CA ASP A 89 -5.99 -0.98 8.17
C ASP A 89 -6.44 -2.08 9.15
N ALA A 90 -5.63 -3.13 9.38
CA ALA A 90 -5.94 -4.18 10.33
C ALA A 90 -5.68 -3.71 11.77
N THR A 91 -6.76 -3.39 12.50
CA THR A 91 -6.70 -2.85 13.87
C THR A 91 -6.97 -3.88 14.97
N GLY A 92 -7.38 -5.10 14.60
CA GLY A 92 -7.72 -6.14 15.56
C GLY A 92 -7.75 -7.53 14.95
N LEU A 93 -7.68 -8.54 15.81
CA LEU A 93 -7.77 -9.96 15.47
C LEU A 93 -8.93 -10.57 16.26
N ALA A 94 -9.81 -11.31 15.56
CA ALA A 94 -10.89 -12.05 16.19
C ALA A 94 -10.79 -13.54 15.82
N VAL A 95 -10.77 -14.40 16.85
CA VAL A 95 -10.85 -15.86 16.71
C VAL A 95 -12.21 -16.30 17.24
N LYS A 96 -12.94 -17.11 16.45
CA LYS A 96 -14.31 -17.55 16.75
C LYS A 96 -14.47 -19.02 16.34
N GLY A 97 -15.54 -19.66 16.84
CA GLY A 97 -15.86 -21.07 16.58
C GLY A 97 -15.51 -21.98 17.75
N ASP A 98 -15.58 -23.28 17.53
CA ASP A 98 -15.38 -24.31 18.57
C ASP A 98 -13.89 -24.61 18.73
N LEU A 99 -13.16 -23.65 19.32
CA LEU A 99 -11.73 -23.73 19.58
C LEU A 99 -11.45 -23.41 21.04
N ASP A 100 -10.61 -24.22 21.68
CA ASP A 100 -10.02 -23.89 22.98
C ASP A 100 -8.68 -23.18 22.76
N VAL A 101 -8.66 -21.86 22.97
CA VAL A 101 -7.49 -21.03 22.66
C VAL A 101 -6.54 -20.99 23.85
N HIS A 102 -5.47 -21.77 23.77
CA HIS A 102 -4.47 -21.83 24.83
C HIS A 102 -3.63 -20.54 24.97
N SER A 103 -3.20 -19.95 23.85
CA SER A 103 -2.35 -18.73 23.87
C SER A 103 -2.32 -18.04 22.51
N VAL A 104 -2.13 -16.71 22.51
CA VAL A 104 -1.97 -15.89 21.31
C VAL A 104 -0.69 -15.06 21.44
N PHE A 105 0.16 -15.08 20.41
CA PHE A 105 1.39 -14.29 20.35
C PHE A 105 1.41 -13.46 19.07
N ALA A 106 1.77 -12.18 19.19
CA ALA A 106 2.08 -11.31 18.07
C ALA A 106 3.58 -10.99 18.11
N THR A 107 4.32 -11.36 17.08
CA THR A 107 5.76 -11.12 16.97
C THR A 107 6.03 -10.22 15.77
N SER A 108 7.05 -9.37 15.86
CA SER A 108 7.45 -8.46 14.77
C SER A 108 6.31 -7.58 14.26
N LEU A 109 5.67 -6.83 15.17
CA LEU A 109 4.87 -5.68 14.76
C LEU A 109 5.81 -4.72 14.02
N PRO A 110 5.52 -4.33 12.77
CA PRO A 110 6.23 -3.21 12.17
C PRO A 110 6.18 -2.05 13.16
N THR A 111 7.26 -1.28 13.29
CA THR A 111 7.10 0.10 13.78
C THR A 111 6.03 0.70 12.88
N SER A 112 4.84 0.95 13.44
CA SER A 112 3.72 1.47 12.66
C SER A 112 4.24 2.66 11.88
N HIS A 113 3.97 2.68 10.56
CA HIS A 113 4.39 3.80 9.73
C HIS A 113 3.94 5.08 10.44
N PRO A 114 4.76 6.13 10.55
CA PRO A 114 4.45 7.28 11.40
C PRO A 114 3.07 7.87 11.11
N SER A 115 2.65 7.80 9.84
CA SER A 115 1.33 8.23 9.35
C SER A 115 0.11 7.51 9.98
N PHE A 116 0.29 6.41 10.72
CA PHE A 116 -0.78 5.74 11.48
C PHE A 116 -1.45 6.67 12.51
N SER A 117 -0.70 7.65 13.04
CA SER A 117 -1.25 8.67 13.93
C SER A 117 -0.89 10.07 13.43
N PRO A 118 -1.76 10.69 12.62
CA PRO A 118 -1.51 12.03 12.09
C PRO A 118 -1.30 13.06 13.20
N GLN A 119 -1.94 12.88 14.37
CA GLN A 119 -1.78 13.75 15.53
C GLN A 119 -0.36 13.74 16.11
N ARG A 120 0.39 12.64 15.95
CA ARG A 120 1.79 12.54 16.37
C ARG A 120 2.76 13.10 15.33
N VAL A 121 2.33 13.14 14.08
CA VAL A 121 3.16 13.49 12.92
C VAL A 121 3.05 14.96 12.54
N LEU A 122 1.81 15.48 12.51
CA LEU A 122 1.54 16.84 12.06
C LEU A 122 1.93 17.83 13.15
N GLU A 123 3.06 18.48 12.93
CA GLU A 123 3.51 19.59 13.76
C GLU A 123 2.89 20.88 13.23
N MET A 124 1.81 21.33 13.87
CA MET A 124 1.05 22.52 13.46
C MET A 124 1.78 23.80 13.88
N SER A 125 2.82 24.18 13.14
CA SER A 125 3.61 25.40 13.34
C SER A 125 3.59 26.30 12.10
N GLU A 126 3.58 27.61 12.33
CA GLU A 126 3.63 28.64 11.28
C GLU A 126 4.90 28.54 10.42
N THR A 127 6.00 28.01 10.97
CA THR A 127 7.28 27.81 10.25
C THR A 127 7.11 26.92 9.00
N TRP A 128 6.14 26.01 9.03
CA TRP A 128 5.92 25.01 8.00
C TRP A 128 4.81 25.38 7.01
N LYS A 129 4.13 26.53 7.20
CA LYS A 129 3.09 26.97 6.26
C LYS A 129 3.70 27.43 4.94
N ALA A 130 2.98 27.20 3.86
CA ALA A 130 3.31 27.80 2.58
C ALA A 130 2.99 29.30 2.58
N SER A 131 3.87 30.05 1.92
CA SER A 131 3.60 31.43 1.55
C SER A 131 2.38 31.52 0.61
N ALA A 132 1.72 32.67 0.63
CA ALA A 132 0.71 33.01 -0.37
C ALA A 132 1.31 32.90 -1.77
N LEU A 133 0.47 32.57 -2.74
CA LEU A 133 0.92 32.50 -4.14
C LEU A 133 1.33 33.90 -4.59
N PRO A 134 2.54 34.07 -5.16
CA PRO A 134 2.97 35.35 -5.71
C PRO A 134 2.15 35.70 -6.95
N GLU A 135 1.91 37.00 -7.15
CA GLU A 135 1.27 37.52 -8.38
C GLU A 135 2.27 37.62 -9.54
N ASP A 136 3.55 37.79 -9.21
CA ASP A 136 4.65 37.89 -10.16
C ASP A 136 5.07 36.53 -10.73
N THR A 137 5.88 36.57 -11.80
CA THR A 137 6.42 35.36 -12.42
C THR A 137 7.44 34.70 -11.50
N ILE A 138 7.26 33.40 -11.25
CA ILE A 138 8.18 32.56 -10.47
C ILE A 138 9.11 31.77 -11.39
N LYS A 139 10.27 31.36 -10.87
CA LYS A 139 11.22 30.57 -11.64
C LYS A 139 10.72 29.13 -11.82
N LEU A 140 10.25 28.51 -10.74
CA LEU A 140 9.91 27.09 -10.74
C LEU A 140 8.66 26.81 -9.92
N PHE A 141 7.72 26.09 -10.51
CA PHE A 141 6.64 25.44 -9.80
C PHE A 141 6.94 23.95 -9.61
N ILE A 142 6.82 23.42 -8.40
CA ILE A 142 7.02 22.02 -8.07
C ILE A 142 5.68 21.42 -7.58
N GLY A 143 5.14 20.50 -8.37
CA GLY A 143 4.01 19.67 -7.98
C GLY A 143 4.50 18.34 -7.39
N VAL A 144 4.15 18.09 -6.13
CA VAL A 144 4.52 16.86 -5.41
C VAL A 144 3.31 15.92 -5.40
N LEU A 145 3.45 14.74 -6.00
CA LEU A 145 2.45 13.68 -5.89
C LEU A 145 2.48 13.08 -4.49
N SER A 146 1.33 13.01 -3.83
CA SER A 146 1.22 12.42 -2.49
C SER A 146 -0.12 11.68 -2.33
N ALA A 147 -0.17 10.75 -1.38
CA ALA A 147 -1.38 10.02 -1.04
C ALA A 147 -2.09 10.62 0.18
N SER A 148 -3.40 10.40 0.27
CA SER A 148 -4.24 10.94 1.36
C SER A 148 -3.79 10.57 2.77
N ASN A 149 -3.12 9.42 2.96
CA ASN A 149 -2.56 8.96 4.23
C ASN A 149 -1.06 9.27 4.41
N HIS A 150 -0.38 9.90 3.45
CA HIS A 150 1.06 10.21 3.54
C HIS A 150 1.35 11.49 4.35
N PHE A 151 0.86 11.55 5.60
CA PHE A 151 1.03 12.72 6.46
C PHE A 151 2.49 12.95 6.86
N ALA A 152 3.24 11.87 7.10
CA ALA A 152 4.62 11.94 7.58
C ALA A 152 5.61 12.34 6.50
N GLU A 153 5.37 11.86 5.29
CA GLU A 153 6.11 12.15 4.07
C GLU A 153 6.00 13.63 3.75
N ARG A 154 4.75 14.16 3.70
CA ARG A 154 4.53 15.61 3.54
C ARG A 154 5.18 16.43 4.64
N MET A 155 5.07 15.99 5.90
CA MET A 155 5.72 16.72 7.01
C MET A 155 7.25 16.67 6.93
N ALA A 156 7.83 15.56 6.50
CA ALA A 156 9.27 15.43 6.29
C ALA A 156 9.75 16.36 5.17
N VAL A 157 9.03 16.40 4.05
CA VAL A 157 9.29 17.33 2.95
C VAL A 157 9.20 18.78 3.43
N ARG A 158 8.15 19.15 4.17
CA ARG A 158 8.00 20.47 4.80
C ARG A 158 9.19 20.82 5.68
N LYS A 159 9.64 19.92 6.55
CA LYS A 159 10.74 20.16 7.49
C LYS A 159 12.13 20.20 6.85
N THR A 160 12.27 19.69 5.63
CA THR A 160 13.55 19.52 4.96
C THR A 160 13.68 20.49 3.79
N TRP A 161 13.61 19.99 2.56
CA TRP A 161 13.98 20.77 1.38
C TRP A 161 12.98 21.89 1.05
N MET A 162 11.74 21.84 1.56
CA MET A 162 10.82 23.00 1.49
C MET A 162 11.26 24.19 2.34
N GLN A 163 12.33 24.07 3.14
CA GLN A 163 12.93 25.18 3.89
C GLN A 163 14.05 25.89 3.12
N ALA A 164 14.32 25.50 1.87
CA ALA A 164 15.30 26.17 1.01
C ALA A 164 14.96 27.67 0.82
N ALA A 165 15.99 28.51 0.68
CA ALA A 165 15.84 29.95 0.63
C ALA A 165 14.96 30.42 -0.55
N GLU A 166 15.06 29.74 -1.70
CA GLU A 166 14.31 30.05 -2.92
C GLU A 166 12.81 29.77 -2.77
N ILE A 167 12.45 28.81 -1.92
CA ILE A 167 11.04 28.53 -1.59
C ILE A 167 10.54 29.57 -0.59
N LYS A 168 11.38 29.95 0.38
CA LYS A 168 11.04 30.98 1.38
C LYS A 168 10.96 32.39 0.79
N SER A 169 11.73 32.69 -0.26
CA SER A 169 11.65 33.94 -1.03
C SER A 169 10.49 33.97 -2.04
N SER A 170 9.76 32.86 -2.20
CA SER A 170 8.69 32.68 -3.20
C SER A 170 9.16 32.68 -4.67
N ASP A 171 10.45 32.53 -4.94
CA ASP A 171 10.97 32.27 -6.31
C ASP A 171 10.57 30.87 -6.81
N VAL A 172 10.33 29.96 -5.87
CA VAL A 172 9.92 28.57 -6.10
C VAL A 172 8.66 28.28 -5.30
N VAL A 173 7.62 27.79 -5.96
CA VAL A 173 6.35 27.42 -5.31
C VAL A 173 6.21 25.91 -5.31
N VAL A 174 5.93 25.34 -4.14
CA VAL A 174 5.71 23.90 -3.96
C VAL A 174 4.27 23.65 -3.52
N ARG A 175 3.59 22.68 -4.16
CA ARG A 175 2.26 22.22 -3.76
C ARG A 175 2.15 20.70 -3.83
N PHE A 176 1.51 20.09 -2.83
CA PHE A 176 1.16 18.67 -2.82
C PHE A 176 -0.17 18.45 -3.54
N PHE A 177 -0.25 17.43 -4.38
CA PHE A 177 -1.45 17.05 -5.11
C PHE A 177 -1.97 15.73 -4.58
N VAL A 178 -3.11 15.79 -3.88
CA VAL A 178 -3.65 14.67 -3.10
C VAL A 178 -5.07 14.37 -3.52
N ALA A 179 -5.34 13.12 -3.88
CA ALA A 179 -6.69 12.64 -4.19
C ALA A 179 -7.40 12.12 -2.93
N MET A 180 -8.72 11.98 -3.00
CA MET A 180 -9.57 11.61 -1.86
C MET A 180 -9.42 10.13 -1.47
N ASN A 181 -9.43 9.83 -0.16
CA ASN A 181 -9.43 8.46 0.36
C ASN A 181 -10.86 7.88 0.45
N PRO A 182 -11.08 6.57 0.25
CA PRO A 182 -12.37 5.92 0.55
C PRO A 182 -12.84 6.14 2.00
N ARG A 183 -11.91 6.24 2.94
CA ARG A 183 -12.19 6.52 4.36
C ARG A 183 -12.44 8.01 4.59
N LYS A 184 -13.61 8.34 5.12
CA LYS A 184 -14.02 9.72 5.39
C LYS A 184 -13.19 10.36 6.50
N GLU A 185 -12.70 9.55 7.43
CA GLU A 185 -11.90 9.95 8.59
C GLU A 185 -10.54 10.50 8.12
N VAL A 186 -9.89 9.79 7.18
CA VAL A 186 -8.63 10.23 6.56
C VAL A 186 -8.84 11.57 5.83
N ASN A 187 -9.93 11.69 5.06
CA ASN A 187 -10.24 12.94 4.37
C ASN A 187 -10.55 14.10 5.32
N ALA A 188 -11.13 13.83 6.49
CA ALA A 188 -11.37 14.87 7.49
C ALA A 188 -10.05 15.42 8.05
N VAL A 189 -9.06 14.56 8.27
CA VAL A 189 -7.71 14.98 8.70
C VAL A 189 -6.97 15.69 7.57
N LEU A 190 -7.01 15.15 6.34
CA LEU A 190 -6.40 15.77 5.16
C LEU A 190 -6.92 17.19 4.93
N ARG A 191 -8.23 17.43 5.07
CA ARG A 191 -8.80 18.77 4.93
C ARG A 191 -8.30 19.73 6.02
N LYS A 192 -8.10 19.26 7.25
CA LYS A 192 -7.52 20.08 8.33
C LYS A 192 -6.06 20.43 8.06
N GLU A 193 -5.29 19.46 7.60
CA GLU A 193 -3.90 19.68 7.18
C GLU A 193 -3.84 20.69 6.03
N ALA A 194 -4.62 20.50 4.97
CA ALA A 194 -4.67 21.38 3.81
C ALA A 194 -5.07 22.82 4.18
N ALA A 195 -6.08 22.97 5.04
CA ALA A 195 -6.52 24.27 5.53
C ALA A 195 -5.46 24.97 6.40
N TYR A 196 -4.65 24.22 7.14
CA TYR A 196 -3.63 24.80 8.01
C TYR A 196 -2.36 25.19 7.26
N PHE A 197 -1.78 24.27 6.48
CA PHE A 197 -0.49 24.50 5.81
C PHE A 197 -0.60 25.27 4.50
N GLY A 198 -1.77 25.28 3.84
CA GLY A 198 -2.00 26.03 2.61
C GLY A 198 -1.23 25.51 1.40
N ASP A 199 -0.64 24.33 1.49
CA ASP A 199 0.25 23.74 0.49
C ASP A 199 -0.31 22.51 -0.22
N ILE A 200 -1.56 22.13 0.06
CA ILE A 200 -2.22 20.95 -0.53
C ILE A 200 -3.33 21.38 -1.50
N VAL A 201 -3.27 20.86 -2.72
CA VAL A 201 -4.35 20.85 -3.71
C VAL A 201 -5.07 19.51 -3.62
N ILE A 202 -6.29 19.53 -3.07
CA ILE A 202 -7.15 18.33 -2.98
C ILE A 202 -7.88 18.14 -4.31
N LEU A 203 -7.69 16.98 -4.93
CA LEU A 203 -8.27 16.63 -6.21
C LEU A 203 -9.63 15.94 -6.06
N PRO A 204 -10.63 16.22 -6.92
CA PRO A 204 -12.01 15.79 -6.75
C PRO A 204 -12.25 14.35 -7.25
N PHE A 205 -11.31 13.43 -7.02
CA PHE A 205 -11.44 12.02 -7.37
C PHE A 205 -10.80 11.12 -6.31
N MET A 206 -11.14 9.83 -6.34
CA MET A 206 -10.66 8.84 -5.38
C MET A 206 -9.26 8.37 -5.73
N ASP A 207 -8.38 8.32 -4.75
CA ASP A 207 -6.99 7.92 -4.96
C ASP A 207 -6.91 6.46 -5.41
N ARG A 208 -6.39 6.26 -6.62
CA ARG A 208 -6.15 4.96 -7.26
C ARG A 208 -4.87 5.09 -8.06
N TYR A 209 -4.08 4.02 -8.06
CA TYR A 209 -2.81 3.99 -8.80
C TYR A 209 -2.97 4.33 -10.29
N GLU A 210 -4.04 3.84 -10.92
CA GLU A 210 -4.38 4.11 -12.32
C GLU A 210 -4.65 5.60 -12.61
N LEU A 211 -5.01 6.39 -11.58
CA LEU A 211 -5.35 7.81 -11.70
C LEU A 211 -4.19 8.75 -11.38
N VAL A 212 -2.97 8.21 -11.19
CA VAL A 212 -1.74 9.01 -11.03
C VAL A 212 -1.52 9.96 -12.21
N VAL A 213 -1.92 9.55 -13.42
CA VAL A 213 -1.89 10.40 -14.62
C VAL A 213 -2.74 11.65 -14.44
N LEU A 214 -3.93 11.54 -13.83
CA LEU A 214 -4.80 12.69 -13.56
C LEU A 214 -4.18 13.65 -12.54
N LYS A 215 -3.45 13.14 -11.54
CA LYS A 215 -2.69 14.00 -10.61
C LYS A 215 -1.61 14.80 -11.35
N THR A 216 -0.93 14.16 -12.30
CA THR A 216 0.10 14.81 -13.12
C THR A 216 -0.49 15.89 -14.02
N ILE A 217 -1.63 15.63 -14.64
CA ILE A 217 -2.36 16.66 -15.43
C ILE A 217 -2.73 17.84 -14.53
N ALA A 218 -3.24 17.58 -13.32
CA ALA A 218 -3.60 18.64 -12.37
C ALA A 218 -2.40 19.50 -11.95
N ILE A 219 -1.21 18.93 -11.81
CA ILE A 219 0.04 19.68 -11.59
C ILE A 219 0.28 20.66 -12.75
N CYS A 220 0.24 20.18 -13.99
CA CYS A 220 0.44 21.01 -15.16
C CYS A 220 -0.61 22.12 -15.28
N GLU A 221 -1.89 21.80 -15.02
CA GLU A 221 -2.96 22.79 -15.04
C GLU A 221 -2.79 23.86 -13.96
N PHE A 222 -2.40 23.47 -12.74
CA PHE A 222 -2.15 24.43 -11.68
C PHE A 222 -0.96 25.34 -12.01
N GLY A 223 0.12 24.73 -12.51
CA GLY A 223 1.33 25.45 -12.93
C GLY A 223 1.13 26.43 -14.09
N THR A 224 0.01 26.35 -14.80
CA THR A 224 -0.32 27.21 -15.94
C THR A 224 -1.47 28.19 -15.66
N LYS A 225 -2.43 27.81 -14.80
CA LYS A 225 -3.62 28.63 -14.50
C LYS A 225 -3.54 29.39 -13.18
N ASN A 226 -2.81 28.85 -12.20
CA ASN A 226 -2.78 29.37 -10.82
C ASN A 226 -1.47 30.06 -10.45
N VAL A 227 -0.39 29.77 -11.17
CA VAL A 227 0.90 30.42 -11.04
C VAL A 227 1.47 30.69 -12.43
N THR A 228 2.26 31.75 -12.56
CA THR A 228 3.02 32.03 -13.78
C THR A 228 4.45 31.58 -13.55
N ALA A 229 4.81 30.37 -13.99
CA ALA A 229 6.12 29.78 -13.75
C ALA A 229 6.91 29.58 -15.06
N ALA A 230 8.22 29.87 -15.03
CA ALA A 230 9.09 29.58 -16.18
C ALA A 230 9.26 28.06 -16.39
N TYR A 231 9.30 27.30 -15.30
CA TYR A 231 9.44 25.84 -15.34
C TYR A 231 8.44 25.16 -14.40
N ILE A 232 8.00 23.95 -14.79
CA ILE A 232 7.17 23.07 -13.97
C ILE A 232 7.93 21.77 -13.74
N MET A 233 8.04 21.35 -12.49
CA MET A 233 8.62 20.08 -12.07
C MET A 233 7.56 19.23 -11.37
N LYS A 234 7.57 17.93 -11.67
CA LYS A 234 6.82 16.90 -10.96
C LYS A 234 7.79 16.08 -10.13
N CYS A 235 7.46 15.80 -8.87
CA CYS A 235 8.15 14.79 -8.07
C CYS A 235 7.16 14.00 -7.20
N ASP A 236 7.68 13.00 -6.48
CA ASP A 236 6.92 12.20 -5.52
C ASP A 236 7.30 12.62 -4.09
N ASP A 237 6.49 12.25 -3.08
CA ASP A 237 6.66 12.68 -1.68
C ASP A 237 7.77 11.94 -0.91
N ASP A 238 8.37 10.94 -1.53
CA ASP A 238 9.57 10.21 -1.09
C ASP A 238 10.86 10.72 -1.75
N THR A 239 10.80 11.83 -2.49
CA THR A 239 11.94 12.42 -3.21
C THR A 239 12.56 13.59 -2.45
N PHE A 240 13.89 13.72 -2.51
CA PHE A 240 14.63 14.89 -2.06
C PHE A 240 15.04 15.78 -3.24
N ILE A 241 14.74 17.08 -3.16
CA ILE A 241 15.08 18.07 -4.20
C ILE A 241 16.08 19.08 -3.65
N ARG A 242 17.19 19.30 -4.37
CA ARG A 242 18.15 20.36 -4.07
C ARG A 242 17.86 21.60 -4.93
N VAL A 243 17.12 22.56 -4.37
CA VAL A 243 16.60 23.73 -5.10
C VAL A 243 17.71 24.71 -5.53
N GLY A 244 18.66 25.03 -4.65
CA GLY A 244 19.74 25.99 -4.92
C GLY A 244 20.85 25.54 -5.90
N HIS A 245 20.61 24.48 -6.67
CA HIS A 245 21.53 24.04 -7.73
C HIS A 245 20.78 23.68 -9.03
N CYS A 246 19.53 24.09 -9.17
CA CYS A 246 18.83 23.97 -10.44
C CYS A 246 19.53 24.91 -11.44
N PRO A 247 20.14 24.40 -12.52
CA PRO A 247 20.97 25.21 -13.40
C PRO A 247 20.12 26.32 -14.02
N GLU A 248 20.60 27.55 -13.92
CA GLU A 248 20.07 28.67 -14.69
C GLU A 248 20.21 28.27 -16.17
N GLY A 249 19.08 28.05 -16.84
CA GLY A 249 19.07 27.86 -18.28
C GLY A 249 19.60 29.12 -18.94
N ASN A 250 20.75 29.00 -19.61
CA ASN A 250 21.26 30.01 -20.53
C ASN A 250 20.29 30.24 -21.69
#